data_AF-A0A564YCY8-F1
#
_entry.id   AF-A0A564YCY8-F1
#
_cell.length_a   1.000
_cell.length_b   1.000
_cell.length_c   1.000
_cell.angle_alpha   90.00
_cell.angle_beta   90.00
_cell.angle_gamma   90.00
#
_symmetry.space_group_name_H-M   'P 1'
#
loop_
_entity.id
_entity.type
_entity.pdbx_description
1 polymer ?
#
loop_
_entity_poly.entity_id
_entity_poly.type
_entity_poly.pdbx_seq_one_letter_code
_entity_poly.pdbx_strand_id
1 'polypeptide(L)'
;YKAAVAICPVVSWRHYDTAYTERYLGLPNENDDVYRKADVLTYIDDFPDFIPYLMIAHGGKDENVHFAHTANLIQELNSRRKPYEFKFYPTSRHRIRDDDHLTASIIQFLDRALRN
;
A
#
# COMPACT_ATOMS: atom_id res chain seq x y z
N TYR A 1 -8.56 -10.20 -8.86
CA TYR A 1 -7.24 -10.86 -8.86
C TYR A 1 -7.19 -11.92 -7.77
N LYS A 2 -6.35 -12.97 -7.90
CA LYS A 2 -6.21 -14.01 -6.86
C LYS A 2 -5.28 -13.59 -5.71
N ALA A 3 -4.27 -12.76 -5.97
CA ALA A 3 -3.33 -12.25 -4.97
C ALA A 3 -2.80 -10.88 -5.43
N ALA A 4 -2.36 -10.06 -4.49
CA ALA A 4 -1.78 -8.74 -4.72
C ALA A 4 -0.57 -8.52 -3.80
N VAL A 5 0.47 -7.90 -4.34
CA VAL A 5 1.67 -7.48 -3.60
C VAL A 5 1.84 -5.98 -3.84
N ALA A 6 1.80 -5.18 -2.78
CA ALA A 6 1.95 -3.74 -2.81
C ALA A 6 3.24 -3.33 -2.08
N ILE A 7 4.20 -2.74 -2.80
CA ILE A 7 5.49 -2.31 -2.27
C ILE A 7 5.55 -0.78 -2.27
N CYS A 8 5.80 -0.19 -1.11
CA CYS A 8 5.81 1.26 -0.86
C CYS A 8 4.60 1.99 -1.49
N PRO A 9 3.34 1.57 -1.20
CA PRO A 9 2.17 2.07 -1.91
C PRO A 9 1.76 3.49 -1.48
N VAL A 10 1.41 4.31 -2.46
CA VAL A 10 0.62 5.54 -2.24
C VAL A 10 -0.82 5.12 -1.95
N VAL A 11 -1.29 5.43 -0.75
CA VAL A 11 -2.64 5.05 -0.27
C VAL A 11 -3.64 6.20 -0.37
N SER A 12 -3.15 7.45 -0.25
CA SER A 12 -3.97 8.65 -0.34
C SER A 12 -3.18 9.76 -1.00
N TRP A 13 -3.66 10.26 -2.14
CA TRP A 13 -2.97 11.27 -2.94
C TRP A 13 -2.87 12.62 -2.23
N ARG A 14 -3.71 12.88 -1.22
CA ARG A 14 -3.60 14.08 -0.37
C ARG A 14 -2.36 14.10 0.52
N HIS A 15 -1.75 12.94 0.75
CA HIS A 15 -0.54 12.81 1.56
C HIS A 15 0.74 12.69 0.72
N TYR A 16 0.62 12.73 -0.61
CA TYR A 16 1.76 12.67 -1.52
C TYR A 16 2.23 14.09 -1.93
N ASP A 17 3.37 14.21 -2.61
CA ASP A 17 3.93 15.53 -2.92
C ASP A 17 3.04 16.32 -3.89
N THR A 18 2.94 17.64 -3.65
CA THR A 18 2.03 18.52 -4.40
C THR A 18 2.43 18.65 -5.86
N ALA A 19 3.72 18.79 -6.16
CA ALA A 19 4.20 19.00 -7.52
C ALA A 19 3.86 17.83 -8.45
N TYR A 20 3.99 16.59 -7.96
CA TYR A 20 3.56 15.41 -8.70
C TYR A 20 2.04 15.31 -8.74
N THR A 21 1.39 15.40 -7.58
CA THR A 21 -0.03 15.09 -7.47
C THR A 21 -0.90 16.10 -8.22
N GLU A 22 -0.67 17.40 -8.03
CA GLU A 22 -1.47 18.46 -8.66
C GLU A 22 -1.26 18.51 -10.18
N ARG A 23 -0.07 18.13 -10.66
CA ARG A 23 0.21 18.01 -12.09
C ARG A 23 -0.71 17.00 -12.79
N TYR A 24 -1.10 15.93 -12.11
CA TYR A 24 -1.89 14.85 -12.71
C TYR A 24 -3.35 14.83 -12.25
N LEU A 25 -3.65 15.26 -11.02
CA LEU A 25 -5.00 15.24 -10.45
C LEU A 25 -5.64 16.62 -10.32
N GLY A 26 -4.90 17.69 -10.60
CA GLY A 26 -5.34 19.07 -10.38
C GLY A 26 -5.32 19.46 -8.90
N LEU A 27 -5.82 20.66 -8.58
CA LEU A 27 -5.86 21.12 -7.19
C LEU A 27 -6.90 20.34 -6.37
N PRO A 28 -6.59 19.94 -5.13
CA PRO A 28 -7.46 19.09 -4.32
C PRO A 28 -8.78 19.75 -3.89
N ASN A 29 -8.83 21.08 -3.84
CA ASN A 29 -10.05 21.84 -3.56
C ASN A 29 -10.99 21.93 -4.76
N GLU A 30 -10.45 21.81 -5.97
CA GLU A 30 -11.21 21.85 -7.23
C GLU A 30 -11.60 20.44 -7.71
N ASN A 31 -10.83 19.42 -7.29
CA ASN A 31 -10.93 18.05 -7.79
C ASN A 31 -11.16 17.02 -6.67
N ASP A 32 -11.91 17.39 -5.63
CA ASP A 32 -12.12 16.55 -4.43
C ASP A 32 -12.55 15.11 -4.75
N ASP A 33 -13.49 14.97 -5.68
CA ASP A 33 -13.99 13.68 -6.15
C ASP A 33 -12.94 12.84 -6.89
N VAL A 34 -11.99 13.48 -7.58
CA VAL A 34 -10.88 12.79 -8.26
C VAL A 34 -9.95 12.20 -7.22
N TYR A 35 -9.55 13.00 -6.22
CA TYR A 35 -8.73 12.52 -5.10
C TYR A 35 -9.42 11.38 -4.36
N ARG A 36 -10.70 11.53 -4.02
CA ARG A 36 -11.47 10.48 -3.35
C ARG A 36 -11.49 9.19 -4.18
N LYS A 37 -11.80 9.26 -5.48
CA LYS A 37 -11.83 8.06 -6.33
C LYS A 37 -10.46 7.42 -6.56
N ALA A 38 -9.37 8.19 -6.45
CA ALA A 38 -8.01 7.71 -6.62
C ALA A 38 -7.41 7.12 -5.33
N ASP A 39 -7.95 7.46 -4.17
CA ASP A 39 -7.49 6.98 -2.87
C ASP A 39 -7.91 5.52 -2.62
N VAL A 40 -6.97 4.70 -2.18
CA VAL A 40 -7.21 3.27 -1.90
C VAL A 40 -8.23 3.08 -0.78
N LEU A 41 -8.21 3.97 0.22
CA LEU A 41 -9.09 3.90 1.38
C LEU A 41 -10.58 4.06 1.03
N THR A 42 -10.90 4.63 -0.14
CA THR A 42 -12.29 4.74 -0.62
C THR A 42 -12.92 3.36 -0.88
N TYR A 43 -12.10 2.35 -1.15
CA TYR A 43 -12.55 1.00 -1.52
C TYR A 43 -12.19 -0.05 -0.46
N ILE A 44 -11.84 0.39 0.76
CA ILE A 44 -11.33 -0.50 1.81
C ILE A 44 -12.31 -1.61 2.19
N ASP A 45 -13.62 -1.34 2.08
CA ASP A 45 -14.67 -2.32 2.38
C ASP A 45 -14.71 -3.47 1.36
N ASP A 46 -14.19 -3.25 0.15
CA ASP A 46 -14.13 -4.23 -0.94
C ASP A 46 -12.92 -5.18 -0.83
N PHE A 47 -12.05 -4.99 0.18
CA PHE A 47 -10.91 -5.88 0.40
C PHE A 47 -11.38 -7.26 0.85
N PRO A 48 -10.64 -8.34 0.57
CA PRO A 48 -11.05 -9.70 0.94
C PRO A 48 -11.17 -9.89 2.46
N ASP A 49 -12.11 -10.75 2.89
CA ASP A 49 -12.43 -10.96 4.32
C ASP A 49 -11.74 -12.18 4.96
N PHE A 50 -11.28 -13.15 4.17
CA PHE A 50 -11.00 -14.50 4.69
C PHE A 50 -9.52 -14.90 4.73
N ILE A 51 -8.80 -14.60 3.66
CA ILE A 51 -7.41 -15.03 3.46
C ILE A 51 -6.60 -13.78 3.10
N PRO A 52 -5.36 -13.63 3.61
CA PRO A 52 -4.49 -12.56 3.16
C PRO A 52 -4.13 -12.79 1.68
N TYR A 53 -4.96 -12.27 0.79
CA TYR A 53 -4.66 -12.14 -0.64
C TYR A 53 -3.89 -10.85 -0.93
N LEU A 54 -3.50 -10.11 0.11
CA LEU A 54 -2.72 -8.90 0.03
C LEU A 54 -1.46 -9.04 0.89
N MET A 55 -0.30 -8.84 0.27
CA MET A 55 0.95 -8.56 0.96
C MET A 55 1.33 -7.09 0.75
N ILE A 56 1.71 -6.41 1.84
CA ILE A 56 2.19 -5.04 1.85
C ILE A 56 3.66 -5.05 2.30
N ALA A 57 4.52 -4.30 1.64
CA ALA A 57 5.90 -4.07 2.03
C ALA A 57 6.22 -2.57 2.06
N HIS A 58 6.99 -2.11 3.05
CA HIS A 58 7.37 -0.70 3.11
C HIS A 58 8.71 -0.47 3.83
N GLY A 59 9.50 0.50 3.34
CA GLY A 59 10.69 1.02 3.99
C GLY A 59 10.37 1.97 5.16
N GLY A 60 10.99 1.77 6.32
CA GLY A 60 10.75 2.62 7.50
C GLY A 60 11.32 4.04 7.41
N LYS A 61 12.24 4.27 6.48
CA LYS A 61 12.88 5.58 6.23
C LYS A 61 12.46 6.17 4.89
N ASP A 62 11.34 5.72 4.31
CA ASP A 62 10.86 6.24 3.02
C ASP A 62 10.44 7.71 3.15
N GLU A 63 11.23 8.58 2.51
CA GLU A 63 11.00 10.02 2.41
C GLU A 63 10.18 10.42 1.18
N ASN A 64 9.96 9.50 0.23
CA ASN A 64 9.19 9.75 -1.00
C ASN A 64 7.72 9.40 -0.76
N VAL A 65 7.44 8.12 -0.51
CA VAL A 65 6.11 7.67 -0.08
C VAL A 65 6.18 7.46 1.42
N HIS A 66 5.79 8.46 2.20
CA HIS A 66 5.96 8.38 3.65
C HIS A 66 5.24 7.16 4.25
N PHE A 67 5.85 6.52 5.24
CA PHE A 67 5.28 5.31 5.88
C PHE A 67 3.85 5.50 6.40
N ALA A 68 3.43 6.74 6.67
CA ALA A 68 2.06 7.11 7.01
C ALA A 68 1.01 6.55 6.03
N HIS A 69 1.31 6.42 4.73
CA HIS A 69 0.39 5.78 3.79
C HIS A 69 0.07 4.34 4.19
N THR A 70 1.10 3.54 4.45
CA THR A 70 0.93 2.14 4.86
C THR A 70 0.40 2.02 6.29
N ALA A 71 0.80 2.92 7.20
CA ALA A 71 0.24 2.96 8.55
C ALA A 71 -1.29 3.19 8.52
N ASN A 72 -1.77 4.15 7.72
CA ASN A 72 -3.19 4.42 7.55
C ASN A 72 -3.93 3.23 6.92
N LEU A 73 -3.35 2.61 5.87
CA LEU A 73 -3.94 1.41 5.26
C LEU A 73 -4.07 0.26 6.26
N ILE A 74 -3.01 -0.02 7.01
CA ILE A 74 -3.01 -1.07 8.03
C ILE A 74 -4.06 -0.78 9.11
N GLN A 75 -4.17 0.46 9.57
CA GLN A 75 -5.18 0.86 10.55
C GLN A 75 -6.61 0.57 10.05
N GLU A 76 -6.90 0.96 8.80
CA GLU A 76 -8.23 0.78 8.21
C GLU A 76 -8.55 -0.69 7.87
N LEU A 77 -7.54 -1.49 7.47
CA LEU A 77 -7.67 -2.94 7.29
C LEU A 77 -7.96 -3.62 8.64
N ASN A 78 -7.20 -3.27 9.69
CA ASN A 78 -7.39 -3.80 11.04
C ASN A 78 -8.80 -3.50 11.57
N SER A 79 -9.27 -2.26 11.43
CA SER A 79 -10.60 -1.86 11.94
C SER A 79 -11.75 -2.61 11.26
N ARG A 80 -11.56 -3.02 10.00
CA ARG A 80 -12.53 -3.80 9.20
C ARG A 80 -12.29 -5.29 9.20
N ARG A 81 -11.31 -5.77 9.98
CA ARG A 81 -10.92 -7.20 10.04
C ARG A 81 -10.53 -7.79 8.67
N LYS A 82 -9.97 -6.97 7.79
CA LYS A 82 -9.48 -7.39 6.48
C LYS A 82 -8.06 -7.96 6.63
N PRO A 83 -7.82 -9.26 6.39
CA PRO A 83 -6.50 -9.88 6.56
C PRO A 83 -5.48 -9.41 5.51
N TYR A 84 -4.23 -9.26 5.93
CA TYR A 84 -3.08 -8.94 5.08
C TYR A 84 -1.80 -9.54 5.65
N GLU A 85 -0.75 -9.62 4.83
CA GLU A 85 0.63 -9.83 5.28
C GLU A 85 1.42 -8.53 5.19
N PHE A 86 2.22 -8.22 6.21
CA PHE A 86 3.03 -7.00 6.21
C PHE A 86 4.52 -7.31 6.43
N LYS A 87 5.37 -6.72 5.58
CA LYS A 87 6.82 -6.76 5.68
C LYS A 87 7.37 -5.34 5.85
N PHE A 88 7.93 -5.09 7.03
CA PHE A 88 8.55 -3.81 7.35
C PHE A 88 10.06 -3.89 7.17
N TYR A 89 10.65 -2.89 6.52
CA TYR A 89 12.09 -2.79 6.28
C TYR A 89 12.63 -1.53 6.96
N PRO A 90 13.00 -1.59 8.25
CA PRO A 90 13.20 -0.40 9.09
C PRO A 90 14.27 0.58 8.60
N THR A 91 15.29 0.07 7.90
CA THR A 91 16.43 0.86 7.42
C THR A 91 16.29 1.29 5.96
N SER A 92 15.34 0.70 5.23
CA SER A 92 15.11 1.01 3.82
C SER A 92 14.32 2.29 3.64
N ARG A 93 14.59 2.96 2.51
CA ARG A 93 13.85 4.14 2.02
C ARG A 93 12.80 3.68 1.01
N HIS A 94 12.48 4.50 0.01
CA HIS A 94 11.57 4.15 -1.09
C HIS A 94 12.00 2.91 -1.86
N ARG A 95 13.30 2.75 -2.08
CA ARG A 95 13.89 1.50 -2.57
C ARG A 95 14.30 0.63 -1.39
N ILE A 96 13.74 -0.56 -1.32
CA ILE A 96 14.19 -1.63 -0.42
C ILE A 96 15.55 -2.13 -0.97
N ARG A 97 16.61 -2.01 -0.18
CA ARG A 97 17.97 -2.47 -0.53
C ARG A 97 18.19 -3.89 -0.01
N ASP A 98 19.11 -4.63 -0.66
CA ASP A 98 19.43 -6.02 -0.33
C ASP A 98 18.15 -6.87 -0.19
N ASP A 99 17.36 -6.87 -1.27
CA ASP A 99 15.96 -7.28 -1.31
C ASP A 99 15.76 -8.80 -1.44
N ASP A 100 16.80 -9.60 -1.20
CA ASP A 100 16.70 -11.07 -1.16
C ASP A 100 15.59 -11.54 -0.23
N HIS A 101 15.47 -10.90 0.95
CA HIS A 101 14.40 -11.19 1.90
C HIS A 101 13.01 -10.79 1.37
N LEU A 102 12.90 -9.67 0.65
CA LEU A 102 11.65 -9.25 0.00
C LEU A 102 11.25 -10.22 -1.11
N THR A 103 12.20 -10.57 -1.97
CA THR A 103 12.01 -11.53 -3.06
C THR A 103 11.55 -12.88 -2.51
N ALA A 104 12.24 -13.42 -1.50
CA ALA A 104 11.85 -14.66 -0.83
C ALA A 104 10.45 -14.55 -0.19
N SER A 105 10.13 -13.42 0.46
CA SER A 105 8.82 -13.18 1.07
C SER A 105 7.70 -13.16 0.02
N ILE A 106 7.92 -12.50 -1.12
CA ILE A 106 6.95 -12.42 -2.23
C ILE A 106 6.72 -13.81 -2.81
N ILE A 107 7.79 -14.57 -3.09
CA ILE A 107 7.68 -15.94 -3.60
C ILE A 107 6.86 -16.81 -2.63
N GLN A 108 7.19 -16.76 -1.34
CA GLN A 108 6.51 -17.55 -0.32
C GLN A 108 5.02 -17.17 -0.19
N PHE A 109 4.70 -15.88 -0.29
CA PHE A 109 3.33 -15.37 -0.28
C PHE A 109 2.55 -15.86 -1.49
N LEU A 110 3.09 -15.68 -2.70
CA LEU A 110 2.42 -16.07 -3.95
C LEU A 110 2.24 -17.59 -4.03
N ASP A 111 3.23 -18.36 -3.57
CA ASP A 111 3.13 -19.82 -3.52
C ASP A 111 1.95 -20.28 -2.66
N ARG A 112 1.75 -19.68 -1.47
CA ARG A 112 0.57 -19.95 -0.64
C ARG A 112 -0.73 -19.46 -1.26
N ALA A 113 -0.73 -18.26 -1.84
CA ALA A 113 -1.94 -17.63 -2.34
C ALA A 113 -2.47 -18.25 -3.64
N LEU A 114 -1.58 -18.79 -4.49
CA LEU A 114 -1.93 -19.31 -5.83
C LEU A 114 -2.09 -20.84 -5.89
N ARG A 115 -1.60 -21.58 -4.88
CA ARG A 115 -1.83 -23.04 -4.78
C ARG A 115 -3.26 -23.41 -4.39
N ASN A 116 -4.10 -22.43 -4.05
CA ASN A 116 -5.52 -22.59 -3.77
C ASN A 116 -6.42 -22.29 -4.98
#